data_AF-A0A953EBD1-F1
#
_entry.id   AF-A0A953EBD1-F1
#
_cell.length_a   1.000
_cell.length_b   1.000
_cell.length_c   1.000
_cell.angle_alpha   90.00
_cell.angle_beta   90.00
_cell.angle_gamma   90.00
#
_symmetry.space_group_name_H-M   'P 1'
#
loop_
_entity.id
_entity.type
_entity.pdbx_description
1 polymer ?
#
loop_
_entity_poly.entity_id
_entity_poly.type
_entity_poly.pdbx_seq_one_letter_code
_entity_poly.pdbx_strand_id
1 'polypeptide(L)'
;MAAGTSLRPALLGLAILLSAGTGGAFAQQQDTEWHRTIDSILGRPGAEQPGGIWRVALPRTDLKVTVDGVELRPAFALGSWLAFRPHGDMLMVMGDLVLQEREVAPVVRRLAAGGIEVTALHNHLLRTEPATVYLHVHGRGDAAHLATALRAALQESGTPLRGEAAAGGAGSPADLDTGAIARALGREGRAAGGVYSVSVPRAGTIREAGTELPPAFGVATAINFQPAGSGRAAVTGDFVLTVEEVVPVQQALLENGIEVTALHTHMLNEQPRLFFLHFWAVGEPEALARGLRAALGHTGSRPEG
;
A
#
# COMPACT_ATOMS: atom_id res chain seq x y z
N MET A 1 86.19 52.29 8.29
CA MET A 1 85.02 52.36 9.19
C MET A 1 83.81 51.81 8.45
N ALA A 2 83.19 50.76 9.04
CA ALA A 2 81.88 50.13 8.77
C ALA A 2 81.46 49.88 7.31
N ALA A 3 81.42 48.64 6.78
CA ALA A 3 80.63 47.45 7.13
C ALA A 3 79.10 47.65 6.98
N GLY A 4 78.48 46.85 6.09
CA GLY A 4 77.03 46.85 5.87
C GLY A 4 76.59 45.96 4.71
N THR A 5 76.85 44.66 4.81
CA THR A 5 76.26 43.59 4.00
C THR A 5 74.74 43.50 4.19
N SER A 6 73.94 43.41 3.12
CA SER A 6 72.62 42.79 3.18
C SER A 6 72.41 41.82 1.99
N LEU A 7 72.20 40.56 2.35
CA LEU A 7 71.95 39.45 1.44
C LEU A 7 70.54 39.57 0.84
N ARG A 8 70.43 39.29 -0.45
CA ARG A 8 69.17 38.96 -1.13
C ARG A 8 68.73 37.56 -0.69
N PRO A 9 67.50 37.34 -0.20
CA PRO A 9 66.96 36.00 -0.11
C PRO A 9 66.50 35.55 -1.50
N ALA A 10 67.13 34.48 -2.00
CA ALA A 10 66.59 33.66 -3.07
C ALA A 10 65.39 32.88 -2.52
N LEU A 11 64.18 33.23 -2.94
CA LEU A 11 62.99 32.42 -2.67
C LEU A 11 62.89 31.35 -3.75
N LEU A 12 63.29 30.15 -3.33
CA LEU A 12 63.14 28.87 -3.99
C LEU A 12 61.65 28.62 -4.27
N GLY A 13 61.35 28.19 -5.49
CA GLY A 13 60.00 27.84 -5.91
C GLY A 13 59.44 26.65 -5.15
N LEU A 14 58.17 26.77 -4.75
CA LEU A 14 57.30 25.63 -4.47
C LEU A 14 56.02 25.84 -5.28
N ALA A 15 56.02 25.31 -6.50
CA ALA A 15 54.80 25.18 -7.29
C ALA A 15 53.95 24.08 -6.64
N ILE A 16 52.98 24.48 -5.82
CA ILE A 16 51.93 23.59 -5.35
C ILE A 16 51.00 23.36 -6.54
N LEU A 17 51.22 22.24 -7.24
CA LEU A 17 50.24 21.63 -8.12
C LEU A 17 49.04 21.22 -7.25
N LEU A 18 48.01 22.07 -7.16
CA LEU A 18 46.69 21.62 -6.76
C LEU A 18 46.17 20.69 -7.86
N SER A 19 46.47 19.40 -7.70
CA SER A 19 45.72 18.33 -8.36
C SER A 19 44.27 18.46 -7.93
N ALA A 20 43.45 19.02 -8.82
CA ALA A 20 42.00 19.01 -8.71
C ALA A 20 41.55 17.55 -8.60
N GLY A 21 41.25 17.13 -7.37
CA GLY A 21 40.62 15.84 -7.11
C GLY A 21 39.21 15.88 -7.70
N THR A 22 39.04 15.31 -8.88
CA THR A 22 37.72 15.05 -9.49
C THR A 22 37.01 13.84 -8.85
N GLY A 23 37.46 13.39 -7.67
CA GLY A 23 36.96 12.19 -6.99
C GLY A 23 35.78 12.40 -6.04
N GLY A 24 35.03 13.50 -6.14
CA GLY A 24 33.96 13.84 -5.18
C GLY A 24 32.54 13.95 -5.74
N ALA A 25 32.34 13.89 -7.06
CA ALA A 25 31.03 14.13 -7.67
C ALA A 25 30.24 12.87 -8.03
N PHE A 26 30.79 11.67 -7.82
CA PHE A 26 30.17 10.40 -8.24
C PHE A 26 29.52 9.59 -7.09
N ALA A 27 29.46 10.12 -5.87
CA ALA A 27 28.91 9.40 -4.70
C ALA A 27 27.69 10.06 -4.05
N GLN A 28 27.11 11.10 -4.66
CA GLN A 28 25.98 11.83 -4.09
C GLN A 28 24.93 12.22 -5.13
N GLN A 29 24.70 11.30 -6.06
CA GLN A 29 23.49 11.26 -6.89
C GLN A 29 22.73 9.99 -6.50
N GLN A 30 22.30 9.92 -5.24
CA GLN A 30 21.23 9.01 -4.87
C GLN A 30 20.05 9.33 -5.78
N ASP A 31 19.64 8.30 -6.52
CA ASP A 31 18.76 8.30 -7.67
C ASP A 31 17.51 9.16 -7.44
N THR A 32 17.51 10.42 -7.90
CA THR A 32 16.30 11.27 -7.95
C THR A 32 15.21 10.66 -8.83
N GLU A 33 15.52 9.55 -9.52
CA GLU A 33 14.68 8.83 -10.48
C GLU A 33 14.38 7.40 -10.01
N TRP A 34 14.53 7.11 -8.72
CA TRP A 34 14.31 5.76 -8.16
C TRP A 34 12.94 5.16 -8.55
N HIS A 35 11.91 6.01 -8.71
CA HIS A 35 10.60 5.61 -9.26
C HIS A 35 10.71 4.91 -10.61
N ARG A 36 11.54 5.43 -11.54
CA ARG A 36 11.76 4.85 -12.87
C ARG A 36 12.46 3.50 -12.77
N THR A 37 13.40 3.36 -11.84
CA THR A 37 14.06 2.08 -11.54
C THR A 37 13.04 1.04 -11.06
N ILE A 38 12.18 1.42 -10.09
CA ILE A 38 11.08 0.56 -9.61
C ILE A 38 10.16 0.14 -10.76
N ASP A 39 9.64 1.10 -11.52
CA ASP A 39 8.68 0.86 -12.60
C ASP A 39 9.24 -0.04 -13.70
N SER A 40 10.50 0.22 -14.11
CA SER A 40 11.20 -0.54 -15.13
C SER A 40 11.38 -2.00 -14.74
N ILE A 41 11.87 -2.25 -13.52
CA ILE A 41 12.16 -3.61 -13.04
C ILE A 41 10.86 -4.35 -12.69
N LEU A 42 9.91 -3.71 -11.99
CA LEU A 42 8.60 -4.29 -11.71
C LEU A 42 7.74 -4.45 -12.96
N GLY A 43 8.06 -3.76 -14.05
CA GLY A 43 7.37 -3.79 -15.34
C GLY A 43 5.96 -3.23 -15.32
N ARG A 44 5.64 -2.39 -14.32
CA ARG A 44 4.36 -1.73 -14.11
C ARG A 44 4.61 -0.32 -13.61
N PRO A 45 3.98 0.71 -14.20
CA PRO A 45 4.12 2.07 -13.69
C PRO A 45 3.44 2.20 -12.33
N GLY A 46 4.07 2.93 -11.42
CA GLY A 46 3.44 3.42 -10.22
C GLY A 46 2.75 4.77 -10.42
N ALA A 47 2.18 5.27 -9.33
CA ALA A 47 1.64 6.62 -9.25
C ALA A 47 2.02 7.24 -7.91
N GLU A 48 2.28 8.54 -7.93
CA GLU A 48 2.50 9.32 -6.71
C GLU A 48 1.22 9.36 -5.89
N GLN A 49 1.37 9.20 -4.57
CA GLN A 49 0.33 9.31 -3.56
C GLN A 49 0.76 10.33 -2.50
N PRO A 50 -0.19 10.97 -1.79
CA PRO A 50 0.14 11.89 -0.71
C PRO A 50 1.12 11.29 0.30
N GLY A 51 2.07 12.11 0.77
CA GLY A 51 3.12 11.68 1.70
C GLY A 51 4.39 11.16 1.02
N GLY A 52 4.63 11.49 -0.26
CA GLY A 52 5.85 11.13 -0.98
C GLY A 52 5.94 9.63 -1.26
N ILE A 53 4.79 9.00 -1.51
CA ILE A 53 4.67 7.56 -1.70
C ILE A 53 4.53 7.26 -3.18
N TRP A 54 5.31 6.32 -3.68
CA TRP A 54 5.13 5.74 -5.00
C TRP A 54 4.42 4.41 -4.88
N ARG A 55 3.19 4.33 -5.40
CA ARG A 55 2.36 3.14 -5.27
C ARG A 55 2.18 2.46 -6.62
N VAL A 56 2.57 1.20 -6.69
CA VAL A 56 2.42 0.34 -7.86
C VAL A 56 1.22 -0.59 -7.65
N ALA A 57 0.23 -0.50 -8.55
CA ALA A 57 -0.97 -1.34 -8.52
C ALA A 57 -0.79 -2.61 -9.36
N LEU A 58 -1.09 -3.75 -8.74
CA LEU A 58 -0.88 -5.11 -9.27
C LEU A 58 -2.18 -5.94 -9.16
N PRO A 59 -3.27 -5.51 -9.82
CA PRO A 59 -4.54 -6.23 -9.76
C PRO A 59 -4.42 -7.64 -10.35
N ARG A 60 -5.04 -8.63 -9.70
CA ARG A 60 -5.15 -10.01 -10.19
C ARG A 60 -6.21 -10.12 -11.28
N THR A 61 -5.99 -9.48 -12.43
CA THR A 61 -6.92 -9.52 -13.58
C THR A 61 -6.93 -10.89 -14.29
N ASP A 62 -6.01 -11.79 -13.93
CA ASP A 62 -6.00 -13.19 -14.34
C ASP A 62 -7.04 -14.03 -13.60
N LEU A 63 -7.49 -13.58 -12.41
CA LEU A 63 -8.44 -14.30 -11.58
C LEU A 63 -9.88 -13.89 -11.87
N LYS A 64 -10.78 -14.88 -11.82
CA LYS A 64 -12.23 -14.72 -11.79
C LYS A 64 -12.75 -15.30 -10.49
N VAL A 65 -12.72 -14.50 -9.43
CA VAL A 65 -13.12 -14.92 -8.09
C VAL A 65 -14.58 -14.57 -7.86
N THR A 66 -15.31 -15.48 -7.22
CA THR A 66 -16.69 -15.27 -6.78
C THR A 66 -16.79 -15.44 -5.26
N VAL A 67 -17.71 -14.71 -4.63
CA VAL A 67 -18.13 -14.89 -3.22
C VAL A 67 -19.65 -14.81 -3.18
N ASP A 68 -20.30 -15.82 -2.62
CA ASP A 68 -21.76 -15.88 -2.47
C ASP A 68 -22.53 -15.56 -3.77
N GLY A 69 -21.98 -15.99 -4.92
CA GLY A 69 -22.55 -15.78 -6.26
C GLY A 69 -22.23 -14.43 -6.90
N VAL A 70 -21.46 -13.55 -6.24
CA VAL A 70 -21.00 -12.25 -6.77
C VAL A 70 -19.58 -12.40 -7.32
N GLU A 71 -19.38 -12.12 -8.61
CA GLU A 71 -18.04 -12.03 -9.21
C GLU A 71 -17.32 -10.77 -8.74
N LEU A 72 -16.12 -10.92 -8.19
CA LEU A 72 -15.32 -9.83 -7.64
C LEU A 72 -14.55 -9.11 -8.74
N ARG A 73 -14.71 -7.80 -8.83
CA ARG A 73 -13.86 -6.97 -9.69
C ARG A 73 -12.45 -6.90 -9.09
N PRO A 74 -11.39 -6.83 -9.92
CA PRO A 74 -10.03 -6.69 -9.38
C PRO A 74 -9.85 -5.46 -8.49
N ALA A 75 -10.46 -4.32 -8.86
CA ALA A 75 -10.45 -3.10 -8.07
C ALA A 75 -11.25 -3.18 -6.76
N PHE A 76 -12.11 -4.19 -6.59
CA PHE A 76 -12.99 -4.33 -5.42
C PHE A 76 -12.29 -5.04 -4.27
N ALA A 77 -11.62 -6.16 -4.55
CA ALA A 77 -10.98 -6.97 -3.51
C ALA A 77 -9.76 -7.79 -3.95
N LEU A 78 -9.33 -7.73 -5.23
CA LEU A 78 -8.22 -8.54 -5.76
C LEU A 78 -7.02 -7.67 -6.20
N GLY A 79 -6.85 -6.53 -5.52
CA GLY A 79 -5.84 -5.54 -5.83
C GLY A 79 -4.57 -5.72 -5.02
N SER A 80 -3.57 -6.44 -5.55
CA SER A 80 -2.24 -6.40 -4.94
C SER A 80 -1.61 -5.02 -5.13
N TRP A 81 -0.74 -4.60 -4.22
CA TRP A 81 -0.03 -3.34 -4.33
C TRP A 81 1.31 -3.34 -3.60
N LEU A 82 2.20 -2.46 -4.04
CA LEU A 82 3.47 -2.15 -3.40
C LEU A 82 3.59 -0.64 -3.26
N ALA A 83 3.88 -0.14 -2.07
CA ALA A 83 4.08 1.27 -1.78
C ALA A 83 5.52 1.49 -1.33
N PHE A 84 6.21 2.39 -2.01
CA PHE A 84 7.61 2.73 -1.78
C PHE A 84 7.72 4.16 -1.27
N ARG A 85 8.72 4.42 -0.44
CA ARG A 85 9.14 5.78 -0.10
C ARG A 85 10.61 5.85 0.32
N PRO A 86 11.22 7.05 0.31
CA PRO A 86 12.50 7.28 0.95
C PRO A 86 12.47 7.03 2.46
N HIS A 87 13.50 6.39 2.99
CA HIS A 87 13.71 6.12 4.41
C HIS A 87 15.21 6.17 4.75
N GLY A 88 15.68 7.35 5.13
CA GLY A 88 17.11 7.60 5.33
C GLY A 88 17.85 7.57 3.99
N ASP A 89 18.88 6.74 3.89
CA ASP A 89 19.70 6.49 2.71
C ASP A 89 19.17 5.33 1.83
N MET A 90 18.05 4.71 2.21
CA MET A 90 17.41 3.60 1.51
C MET A 90 15.96 3.93 1.17
N LEU A 91 15.29 3.02 0.45
CA LEU A 91 13.84 2.98 0.36
C LEU A 91 13.27 2.03 1.41
N MET A 92 12.03 2.30 1.80
CA MET A 92 11.14 1.37 2.48
C MET A 92 10.04 0.96 1.52
N VAL A 93 9.69 -0.32 1.51
CA VAL A 93 8.51 -0.85 0.82
C VAL A 93 7.59 -1.54 1.82
N MET A 94 6.28 -1.34 1.67
CA MET A 94 5.29 -2.26 2.20
C MET A 94 4.32 -2.65 1.08
N GLY A 95 3.63 -3.76 1.26
CA GLY A 95 2.67 -4.22 0.27
C GLY A 95 1.68 -5.22 0.81
N ASP A 96 0.74 -5.54 -0.06
CA ASP A 96 -0.28 -6.57 0.10
C ASP A 96 -0.37 -7.31 -1.23
N LEU A 97 -0.14 -8.62 -1.18
CA LEU A 97 -0.12 -9.51 -2.35
C LEU A 97 -1.30 -10.48 -2.28
N VAL A 98 -2.16 -10.43 -3.29
CA VAL A 98 -3.25 -11.38 -3.48
C VAL A 98 -2.73 -12.61 -4.21
N LEU A 99 -2.79 -13.76 -3.53
CA LEU A 99 -2.25 -15.03 -3.99
C LEU A 99 -3.34 -16.11 -3.96
N GLN A 100 -3.19 -17.11 -4.83
CA GLN A 100 -3.85 -18.41 -4.63
C GLN A 100 -3.02 -19.24 -3.65
N GLU A 101 -3.64 -20.18 -2.94
CA GLU A 101 -2.95 -21.02 -1.94
C GLU A 101 -1.70 -21.71 -2.50
N ARG A 102 -1.77 -22.21 -3.73
CA ARG A 102 -0.64 -22.86 -4.44
C ARG A 102 0.54 -21.92 -4.73
N GLU A 103 0.30 -20.62 -4.80
CA GLU A 103 1.30 -19.60 -5.11
C GLU A 103 2.07 -19.15 -3.85
N VAL A 104 1.52 -19.38 -2.64
CA VAL A 104 2.08 -18.87 -1.38
C VAL A 104 3.52 -19.35 -1.15
N ALA A 105 3.73 -20.67 -1.11
CA ALA A 105 5.03 -21.24 -0.78
C ALA A 105 6.18 -20.79 -1.72
N PRO A 106 6.03 -20.83 -3.07
CA PRO A 106 7.09 -20.36 -3.95
C PRO A 106 7.31 -18.84 -3.87
N VAL A 107 6.25 -18.02 -3.72
CA VAL A 107 6.35 -16.56 -3.52
C VAL A 107 7.12 -16.24 -2.22
N VAL A 108 6.72 -16.83 -1.09
CA VAL A 108 7.39 -16.63 0.22
C VAL A 108 8.88 -16.98 0.14
N ARG A 109 9.23 -18.08 -0.54
CA ARG A 109 10.63 -18.49 -0.72
C ARG A 109 11.44 -17.43 -1.46
N ARG A 110 10.88 -16.82 -2.52
CA ARG A 110 11.56 -15.75 -3.28
C ARG A 110 11.67 -14.46 -2.48
N LEU A 111 10.62 -14.07 -1.75
CA LEU A 111 10.65 -12.92 -0.86
C LEU A 111 11.78 -13.07 0.18
N ALA A 112 11.84 -14.21 0.87
CA ALA A 112 12.87 -14.49 1.86
C ALA A 112 14.28 -14.50 1.26
N ALA A 113 14.47 -15.11 0.09
CA ALA A 113 15.77 -15.11 -0.62
C ALA A 113 16.20 -13.71 -1.06
N GLY A 114 15.24 -12.81 -1.30
CA GLY A 114 15.47 -11.41 -1.65
C GLY A 114 15.48 -10.45 -0.47
N GLY A 115 15.45 -10.94 0.78
CA GLY A 115 15.46 -10.08 1.97
C GLY A 115 14.17 -9.29 2.21
N ILE A 116 13.05 -9.69 1.59
CA ILE A 116 11.73 -9.10 1.83
C ILE A 116 11.03 -9.91 2.93
N GLU A 117 10.60 -9.21 3.97
CA GLU A 117 9.92 -9.78 5.14
C GLU A 117 8.45 -10.05 4.79
N VAL A 118 7.96 -11.21 5.21
CA VAL A 118 6.51 -11.50 5.23
C VAL A 118 6.00 -11.11 6.61
N THR A 119 5.19 -10.07 6.69
CA THR A 119 4.69 -9.53 7.95
C THR A 119 3.33 -10.10 8.34
N ALA A 120 2.56 -10.61 7.36
CA ALA A 120 1.31 -11.32 7.60
C ALA A 120 0.93 -12.24 6.43
N LEU A 121 0.16 -13.29 6.72
CA LEU A 121 -0.52 -14.14 5.74
C LEU A 121 -1.90 -14.52 6.30
N HIS A 122 -2.97 -14.11 5.62
CA HIS A 122 -4.35 -14.30 6.08
C HIS A 122 -5.35 -14.22 4.92
N ASN A 123 -6.63 -14.39 5.21
CA ASN A 123 -7.72 -14.11 4.28
C ASN A 123 -8.28 -12.69 4.51
N HIS A 124 -8.84 -12.07 3.48
CA HIS A 124 -9.73 -10.91 3.63
C HIS A 124 -11.20 -11.32 3.56
N LEU A 125 -11.51 -12.24 2.66
CA LEU A 125 -12.86 -12.72 2.38
C LEU A 125 -12.98 -14.19 2.80
N LEU A 126 -14.21 -14.61 3.07
CA LEU A 126 -14.55 -16.02 3.24
C LEU A 126 -15.19 -16.53 1.95
N ARG A 127 -15.11 -17.85 1.71
CA ARG A 127 -15.83 -18.54 0.62
C ARG A 127 -15.50 -18.01 -0.78
N THR A 128 -14.27 -17.56 -0.99
CA THR A 128 -13.78 -17.19 -2.32
C THR A 128 -13.59 -18.43 -3.18
N GLU A 129 -14.11 -18.39 -4.41
CA GLU A 129 -13.90 -19.43 -5.42
C GLU A 129 -13.38 -18.80 -6.72
N PRO A 130 -12.12 -19.08 -7.14
CA PRO A 130 -11.13 -19.88 -6.41
C PRO A 130 -10.67 -19.19 -5.12
N ALA A 131 -10.17 -20.00 -4.17
CA ALA A 131 -9.65 -19.50 -2.90
C ALA A 131 -8.47 -18.52 -3.09
N THR A 132 -8.50 -17.44 -2.32
CA THR A 132 -7.48 -16.39 -2.30
C THR A 132 -7.01 -16.10 -0.88
N VAL A 133 -5.72 -15.86 -0.74
CA VAL A 133 -5.07 -15.42 0.49
C VAL A 133 -4.25 -14.15 0.21
N TYR A 134 -3.99 -13.40 1.26
CA TYR A 134 -3.37 -12.08 1.22
C TYR A 134 -2.11 -12.12 2.07
N LEU A 135 -1.03 -11.62 1.49
CA LEU A 135 0.30 -11.67 2.08
C LEU A 135 0.87 -10.26 2.16
N HIS A 136 1.12 -9.80 3.38
CA HIS A 136 1.74 -8.50 3.62
C HIS A 136 3.25 -8.62 3.63
N VAL A 137 3.90 -7.63 2.99
CA VAL A 137 5.35 -7.56 2.90
C VAL A 137 5.89 -6.26 3.48
N HIS A 138 7.11 -6.32 4.00
CA HIS A 138 7.91 -5.16 4.36
C HIS A 138 9.36 -5.38 3.89
N GLY A 139 10.04 -4.31 3.48
CA GLY A 139 11.43 -4.38 3.05
C GLY A 139 12.12 -3.03 3.08
N ARG A 140 13.45 -3.07 3.18
CA ARG A 140 14.31 -1.88 3.11
C ARG A 140 15.52 -2.18 2.23
N GLY A 141 15.94 -1.21 1.43
CA GLY A 141 17.07 -1.36 0.52
C GLY A 141 17.05 -0.32 -0.59
N ASP A 142 18.00 -0.40 -1.52
CA ASP A 142 17.96 0.42 -2.72
C ASP A 142 16.85 0.00 -3.69
N ALA A 143 16.49 0.89 -4.62
CA ALA A 143 15.40 0.67 -5.56
C ALA A 143 15.59 -0.57 -6.44
N ALA A 144 16.80 -0.80 -6.94
CA ALA A 144 17.08 -1.91 -7.84
C ALA A 144 16.97 -3.25 -7.12
N HIS A 145 17.50 -3.34 -5.90
CA HIS A 145 17.41 -4.53 -5.06
C HIS A 145 15.94 -4.86 -4.73
N LEU A 146 15.20 -3.90 -4.17
CA LEU A 146 13.80 -4.11 -3.78
C LEU A 146 12.93 -4.51 -4.97
N ALA A 147 13.02 -3.78 -6.08
CA ALA A 147 12.22 -4.10 -7.26
C ALA A 147 12.57 -5.47 -7.86
N THR A 148 13.86 -5.85 -7.86
CA THR A 148 14.30 -7.16 -8.37
C THR A 148 13.77 -8.30 -7.50
N ALA A 149 13.89 -8.18 -6.17
CA ALA A 149 13.38 -9.17 -5.24
C ALA A 149 11.86 -9.36 -5.36
N LEU A 150 11.11 -8.25 -5.39
CA LEU A 150 9.66 -8.25 -5.53
C LEU A 150 9.21 -8.79 -6.89
N ARG A 151 9.89 -8.41 -7.99
CA ARG A 151 9.64 -8.95 -9.34
C ARG A 151 9.84 -10.46 -9.37
N ALA A 152 10.93 -10.97 -8.80
CA ALA A 152 11.22 -12.41 -8.76
C ALA A 152 10.17 -13.18 -7.95
N ALA A 153 9.66 -12.61 -6.86
CA ALA A 153 8.57 -13.22 -6.09
C ALA A 153 7.26 -13.22 -6.86
N LEU A 154 6.88 -12.09 -7.48
CA LEU A 154 5.65 -11.99 -8.28
C LEU A 154 5.65 -12.90 -9.51
N GLN A 155 6.82 -13.27 -10.04
CA GLN A 155 6.93 -14.25 -11.14
C GLN A 155 6.59 -15.69 -10.74
N GLU A 156 6.50 -15.97 -9.44
CA GLU A 156 6.03 -17.26 -8.92
C GLU A 156 4.51 -17.30 -8.72
N SER A 157 3.78 -16.25 -9.13
CA SER A 157 2.31 -16.18 -9.15
C SER A 157 1.76 -15.86 -10.54
N GLY A 158 0.44 -15.92 -10.68
CA GLY A 158 -0.28 -15.48 -11.88
C GLY A 158 -0.41 -13.96 -12.04
N THR A 159 0.14 -13.15 -11.11
CA THR A 159 -0.01 -11.68 -11.14
C THR A 159 0.45 -11.10 -12.48
N PRO A 160 -0.39 -10.34 -13.20
CA PRO A 160 0.02 -9.72 -14.46
C PRO A 160 1.06 -8.61 -14.26
N LEU A 161 2.29 -8.82 -14.77
CA LEU A 161 3.44 -7.90 -14.61
C LEU A 161 3.83 -7.14 -15.88
N ARG A 162 2.93 -7.11 -16.87
CA ARG A 162 3.10 -6.40 -18.15
C ARG A 162 1.77 -5.80 -18.58
N GLY A 163 1.84 -4.78 -19.43
CA GLY A 163 0.68 -4.00 -19.87
C GLY A 163 0.40 -2.83 -18.95
N GLU A 164 -0.39 -1.87 -19.44
CA GLU A 164 -0.79 -0.70 -18.66
C GLU A 164 -1.37 -1.12 -17.31
N ALA A 165 -1.05 -0.36 -16.28
CA ALA A 165 -1.78 -0.48 -15.03
C ALA A 165 -3.25 -0.28 -15.35
N ALA A 166 -4.03 -1.36 -15.38
CA ALA A 166 -5.49 -1.30 -15.37
C ALA A 166 -5.93 -0.81 -13.98
N ALA A 167 -5.41 0.34 -13.57
CA ALA A 167 -5.81 1.08 -12.40
C ALA A 167 -7.14 1.71 -12.78
N GLY A 168 -8.22 0.95 -12.58
CA GLY A 168 -9.59 1.42 -12.72
C GLY A 168 -9.88 2.05 -14.08
N GLY A 169 -10.21 1.21 -15.07
CA GLY A 169 -10.83 1.70 -16.30
C GLY A 169 -11.90 2.74 -15.99
N ALA A 170 -11.98 3.78 -16.83
CA ALA A 170 -12.99 4.83 -16.69
C ALA A 170 -14.37 4.18 -16.57
N GLY A 171 -15.03 4.37 -15.42
CA GLY A 171 -16.30 3.72 -15.15
C GLY A 171 -16.67 3.84 -13.69
N SER A 172 -17.66 4.68 -13.41
CA SER A 172 -18.42 4.59 -12.18
C SER A 172 -19.06 3.21 -12.07
N PRO A 173 -19.23 2.65 -10.86
CA PRO A 173 -20.03 1.44 -10.69
C PRO A 173 -21.42 1.71 -11.30
N ALA A 174 -21.72 1.04 -12.41
CA ALA A 174 -23.03 1.11 -13.02
C ALA A 174 -24.08 0.69 -11.97
N ASP A 175 -25.22 1.36 -11.96
CA ASP A 175 -26.35 1.02 -11.09
C ASP A 175 -26.13 1.25 -9.58
N LEU A 176 -25.09 1.99 -9.17
CA LEU A 176 -24.95 2.52 -7.81
C LEU A 176 -25.04 4.04 -7.79
N ASP A 177 -25.92 4.60 -6.95
CA ASP A 177 -25.87 6.03 -6.62
C ASP A 177 -24.76 6.27 -5.60
N THR A 178 -23.55 6.54 -6.10
CA THR A 178 -22.38 6.80 -5.25
C THR A 178 -22.55 8.04 -4.38
N GLY A 179 -23.38 9.01 -4.79
CA GLY A 179 -23.68 10.20 -3.98
C GLY A 179 -24.61 9.86 -2.81
N ALA A 180 -25.59 8.98 -3.00
CA ALA A 180 -26.42 8.47 -1.91
C ALA A 180 -25.61 7.62 -0.92
N ILE A 181 -24.72 6.76 -1.43
CA ILE A 181 -23.77 6.01 -0.60
C ILE A 181 -22.89 6.97 0.21
N ALA A 182 -22.31 8.00 -0.42
CA ALA A 182 -21.47 8.99 0.26
C ALA A 182 -22.22 9.69 1.40
N ARG A 183 -23.46 10.16 1.15
CA ARG A 183 -24.32 10.80 2.15
C ARG A 183 -24.70 9.87 3.29
N ALA A 184 -25.02 8.61 2.98
CA ALA A 184 -25.38 7.60 3.97
C ALA A 184 -24.20 7.21 4.86
N LEU A 185 -23.01 7.05 4.25
CA LEU A 185 -21.75 6.76 4.93
C LEU A 185 -21.22 7.97 5.72
N GLY A 186 -21.53 9.18 5.25
CA GLY A 186 -20.97 10.44 5.75
C GLY A 186 -19.49 10.58 5.42
N ARG A 187 -19.05 10.03 4.28
CA ARG A 187 -17.69 10.11 3.76
C ARG A 187 -17.72 10.08 2.22
N GLU A 188 -17.00 10.99 1.61
CA GLU A 188 -16.74 10.96 0.17
C GLU A 188 -15.72 9.88 -0.23
N GLY A 189 -15.83 9.46 -1.47
CA GLY A 189 -15.04 8.38 -2.06
C GLY A 189 -14.77 8.63 -3.54
N ARG A 190 -14.07 7.68 -4.16
CA ARG A 190 -13.70 7.74 -5.57
C ARG A 190 -14.26 6.54 -6.32
N ALA A 191 -14.84 6.78 -7.48
CA ALA A 191 -15.25 5.74 -8.39
C ALA A 191 -14.15 5.43 -9.42
N ALA A 192 -13.75 4.16 -9.54
CA ALA A 192 -12.81 3.69 -10.56
C ALA A 192 -12.97 2.17 -10.76
N GLY A 193 -12.84 1.68 -12.00
CA GLY A 193 -12.89 0.23 -12.28
C GLY A 193 -14.23 -0.43 -11.96
N GLY A 194 -15.33 0.34 -11.95
CA GLY A 194 -16.66 -0.14 -11.58
C GLY A 194 -16.83 -0.39 -10.07
N VAL A 195 -16.02 0.28 -9.25
CA VAL A 195 -16.03 0.21 -7.78
C VAL A 195 -16.07 1.62 -7.23
N TYR A 196 -16.81 1.83 -6.14
CA TYR A 196 -16.75 3.05 -5.34
C TYR A 196 -15.96 2.78 -4.06
N SER A 197 -14.81 3.44 -3.92
CA SER A 197 -13.85 3.22 -2.84
C SER A 197 -13.77 4.44 -1.94
N VAL A 198 -13.82 4.21 -0.64
CA VAL A 198 -13.70 5.23 0.41
C VAL A 198 -12.48 4.88 1.26
N SER A 199 -11.64 5.87 1.53
CA SER A 199 -10.46 5.73 2.38
C SER A 199 -10.59 6.65 3.58
N VAL A 200 -10.59 6.07 4.79
CA VAL A 200 -10.80 6.81 6.04
C VAL A 200 -9.53 6.73 6.89
N PRO A 201 -8.68 7.79 6.88
CA PRO A 201 -7.47 7.82 7.69
C PRO A 201 -7.79 7.98 9.18
N ARG A 202 -6.94 7.41 10.06
CA ARG A 202 -7.02 7.61 11.52
C ARG A 202 -6.53 9.00 11.96
N ALA A 203 -7.07 9.53 13.05
CA ALA A 203 -6.75 10.85 13.59
C ALA A 203 -5.40 10.94 14.33
N GLY A 204 -4.72 9.81 14.54
CA GLY A 204 -3.38 9.74 15.13
C GLY A 204 -2.28 9.43 14.12
N THR A 205 -1.03 9.57 14.58
CA THR A 205 0.14 9.10 13.84
C THR A 205 0.34 7.61 14.09
N ILE A 206 0.51 6.85 13.02
CA ILE A 206 0.85 5.43 13.05
C ILE A 206 2.33 5.32 12.73
N ARG A 207 3.07 4.47 13.45
CA ARG A 207 4.50 4.24 13.23
C ARG A 207 4.78 2.75 13.12
N GLU A 208 5.69 2.34 12.25
CA GLU A 208 6.30 1.01 12.23
C GLU A 208 7.76 1.14 12.63
N ALA A 209 8.17 0.49 13.72
CA ALA A 209 9.55 0.59 14.23
C ALA A 209 10.05 2.05 14.34
N GLY A 210 9.22 2.94 14.90
CA GLY A 210 9.49 4.38 15.07
C GLY A 210 9.27 5.24 13.82
N THR A 211 9.06 4.64 12.66
CA THR A 211 8.91 5.29 11.36
C THR A 211 7.44 5.60 11.07
N GLU A 212 7.08 6.87 10.92
CA GLU A 212 5.69 7.26 10.62
C GLU A 212 5.18 6.67 9.30
N LEU A 213 3.99 6.07 9.30
CA LEU A 213 3.31 5.47 8.16
C LEU A 213 2.14 6.36 7.69
N PRO A 214 2.25 6.98 6.51
CA PRO A 214 1.13 7.67 5.89
C PRO A 214 0.03 6.69 5.45
N PRO A 215 -1.24 7.16 5.29
CA PRO A 215 -2.39 6.33 4.91
C PRO A 215 -2.16 5.38 3.72
N ALA A 216 -1.44 5.82 2.69
CA ALA A 216 -1.20 5.03 1.49
C ALA A 216 -0.27 3.81 1.68
N PHE A 217 0.27 3.58 2.89
CA PHE A 217 0.88 2.31 3.33
C PHE A 217 -0.13 1.27 3.83
N GLY A 218 -1.43 1.48 3.59
CA GLY A 218 -2.46 0.53 4.00
C GLY A 218 -2.80 0.62 5.48
N VAL A 219 -2.73 1.83 6.05
CA VAL A 219 -3.06 2.10 7.46
C VAL A 219 -4.27 3.05 7.61
N ALA A 220 -5.06 3.15 6.55
CA ALA A 220 -6.39 3.78 6.57
C ALA A 220 -7.45 2.70 6.36
N THR A 221 -8.59 2.86 7.03
CA THR A 221 -9.76 2.01 6.82
C THR A 221 -10.19 2.13 5.36
N ALA A 222 -10.28 1.00 4.65
CA ALA A 222 -10.74 0.95 3.28
C ALA A 222 -12.15 0.37 3.22
N ILE A 223 -13.02 0.98 2.42
CA ILE A 223 -14.38 0.52 2.18
C ILE A 223 -14.62 0.55 0.67
N ASN A 224 -14.98 -0.58 0.09
CA ASN A 224 -15.26 -0.72 -1.33
C ASN A 224 -16.69 -1.19 -1.54
N PHE A 225 -17.39 -0.58 -2.50
CA PHE A 225 -18.69 -1.00 -3.00
C PHE A 225 -18.58 -1.39 -4.46
N GLN A 226 -19.19 -2.50 -4.84
CA GLN A 226 -19.45 -2.82 -6.24
C GLN A 226 -20.91 -3.25 -6.45
N PRO A 227 -21.44 -3.15 -7.68
CA PRO A 227 -22.77 -3.67 -7.99
C PRO A 227 -22.81 -5.20 -7.78
N ALA A 228 -23.90 -5.69 -7.21
CA ALA A 228 -24.19 -7.12 -7.03
C ALA A 228 -25.44 -7.58 -7.80
N GLY A 229 -25.94 -6.73 -8.73
CA GLY A 229 -27.15 -6.97 -9.51
C GLY A 229 -28.44 -6.58 -8.79
N SER A 230 -29.51 -6.38 -9.56
CA SER A 230 -30.86 -6.06 -9.05
C SER A 230 -30.91 -4.89 -8.06
N GLY A 231 -30.10 -3.85 -8.30
CA GLY A 231 -30.02 -2.66 -7.43
C GLY A 231 -29.31 -2.90 -6.08
N ARG A 232 -28.69 -4.06 -5.87
CA ARG A 232 -27.90 -4.38 -4.67
C ARG A 232 -26.43 -4.04 -4.87
N ALA A 233 -25.73 -3.77 -3.77
CA ALA A 233 -24.29 -3.68 -3.72
C ALA A 233 -23.71 -4.84 -2.91
N ALA A 234 -22.50 -5.26 -3.28
CA ALA A 234 -21.59 -5.97 -2.40
C ALA A 234 -20.63 -4.95 -1.76
N VAL A 235 -20.29 -5.14 -0.48
CA VAL A 235 -19.38 -4.27 0.25
C VAL A 235 -18.33 -5.09 1.00
N THR A 236 -17.09 -4.63 0.96
CA THR A 236 -15.95 -5.23 1.66
C THR A 236 -14.86 -4.20 1.89
N GLY A 237 -13.83 -4.59 2.63
CA GLY A 237 -12.71 -3.75 3.00
C GLY A 237 -12.16 -4.17 4.34
N ASP A 238 -11.53 -3.23 5.02
CA ASP A 238 -10.92 -3.44 6.32
C ASP A 238 -11.04 -2.18 7.21
N PHE A 239 -11.30 -2.41 8.49
CA PHE A 239 -11.15 -1.40 9.52
C PHE A 239 -9.77 -1.50 10.14
N VAL A 240 -9.10 -0.36 10.29
CA VAL A 240 -7.85 -0.25 11.05
C VAL A 240 -8.18 0.22 12.46
N LEU A 241 -7.97 -0.62 13.47
CA LEU A 241 -8.53 -0.48 14.82
C LEU A 241 -7.46 -0.54 15.91
N THR A 242 -7.63 0.21 17.01
CA THR A 242 -6.92 -0.11 18.27
C THR A 242 -7.66 -1.21 19.01
N VAL A 243 -7.02 -1.77 20.04
CA VAL A 243 -7.59 -2.87 20.83
C VAL A 243 -8.97 -2.54 21.43
N GLU A 244 -9.18 -1.30 21.86
CA GLU A 244 -10.45 -0.84 22.46
C GLU A 244 -11.59 -0.72 21.44
N GLU A 245 -11.24 -0.58 20.15
CA GLU A 245 -12.20 -0.35 19.07
C GLU A 245 -12.69 -1.66 18.42
N VAL A 246 -11.95 -2.76 18.57
CA VAL A 246 -12.24 -4.05 17.90
C VAL A 246 -13.65 -4.55 18.20
N VAL A 247 -13.99 -4.74 19.47
CA VAL A 247 -15.27 -5.35 19.86
C VAL A 247 -16.47 -4.44 19.54
N PRO A 248 -16.44 -3.11 19.83
CA PRO A 248 -17.52 -2.22 19.43
C PRO A 248 -17.78 -2.19 17.91
N VAL A 249 -16.71 -2.21 17.10
CA VAL A 249 -16.85 -2.28 15.63
C VAL A 249 -17.46 -3.59 15.18
N GLN A 250 -17.03 -4.74 15.73
CA GLN A 250 -17.64 -6.04 15.43
C GLN A 250 -19.14 -6.05 15.72
N GLN A 251 -19.54 -5.54 16.88
CA GLN A 251 -20.95 -5.47 17.29
C GLN A 251 -21.76 -4.61 16.32
N ALA A 252 -21.28 -3.41 15.99
CA ALA A 252 -21.94 -2.51 15.05
C ALA A 252 -22.10 -3.13 13.66
N LEU A 253 -21.10 -3.86 13.16
CA LEU A 253 -21.20 -4.57 11.88
C LEU A 253 -22.28 -5.67 11.93
N LEU A 254 -22.25 -6.52 12.96
CA LEU A 254 -23.18 -7.63 13.10
C LEU A 254 -24.64 -7.15 13.28
N GLU A 255 -24.87 -6.09 14.05
CA GLU A 255 -26.19 -5.47 14.23
C GLU A 255 -26.77 -4.92 12.93
N ASN A 256 -25.91 -4.59 11.96
CA ASN A 256 -26.29 -4.10 10.64
C ASN A 256 -26.22 -5.18 9.55
N GLY A 257 -26.10 -6.46 9.93
CA GLY A 257 -26.06 -7.58 9.00
C GLY A 257 -24.81 -7.64 8.13
N ILE A 258 -23.69 -7.08 8.61
CA ILE A 258 -22.39 -7.11 7.96
C ILE A 258 -21.52 -8.17 8.63
N GLU A 259 -21.10 -9.17 7.86
CA GLU A 259 -20.29 -10.28 8.35
C GLU A 259 -18.85 -9.83 8.61
N VAL A 260 -18.30 -10.24 9.75
CA VAL A 260 -16.85 -10.13 10.02
C VAL A 260 -16.16 -11.36 9.43
N THR A 261 -15.23 -11.14 8.51
CA THR A 261 -14.56 -12.22 7.76
C THR A 261 -13.17 -12.56 8.27
N ALA A 262 -12.48 -11.60 8.91
CA ALA A 262 -11.16 -11.80 9.50
C ALA A 262 -10.83 -10.74 10.56
N LEU A 263 -9.92 -11.07 11.48
CA LEU A 263 -9.27 -10.16 12.42
C LEU A 263 -7.80 -10.56 12.60
N HIS A 264 -6.86 -9.68 12.24
CA HIS A 264 -5.42 -9.96 12.28
C HIS A 264 -4.60 -8.66 12.32
N THR A 265 -3.29 -8.76 12.12
CA THR A 265 -2.35 -7.62 12.03
C THR A 265 -1.60 -7.66 10.71
N HIS A 266 -1.32 -6.50 10.10
CA HIS A 266 -0.54 -6.41 8.86
C HIS A 266 0.96 -6.14 9.11
N MET A 267 1.30 -5.66 10.30
CA MET A 267 2.65 -5.25 10.69
C MET A 267 3.11 -5.99 11.95
N LEU A 268 4.42 -5.92 12.21
CA LEU A 268 5.06 -6.60 13.33
C LEU A 268 5.33 -5.67 14.51
N ASN A 269 5.65 -4.39 14.28
CA ASN A 269 6.10 -3.46 15.32
C ASN A 269 5.39 -2.10 15.26
N GLU A 270 4.10 -2.12 14.89
CA GLU A 270 3.33 -0.90 14.73
C GLU A 270 2.93 -0.29 16.08
N GLN A 271 2.89 1.05 16.11
CA GLN A 271 2.45 1.85 17.26
C GLN A 271 1.47 2.94 16.81
N PRO A 272 0.30 3.10 17.47
CA PRO A 272 -0.24 2.18 18.50
C PRO A 272 -0.43 0.77 17.95
N ARG A 273 -0.64 -0.24 18.81
CA ARG A 273 -0.95 -1.60 18.34
C ARG A 273 -2.23 -1.54 17.50
N LEU A 274 -2.19 -2.08 16.27
CA LEU A 274 -3.32 -2.05 15.36
C LEU A 274 -3.82 -3.46 15.04
N PHE A 275 -5.14 -3.55 14.86
CA PHE A 275 -5.84 -4.72 14.37
C PHE A 275 -6.57 -4.34 13.09
N PHE A 276 -6.61 -5.27 12.15
CA PHE A 276 -7.26 -5.13 10.86
C PHE A 276 -8.43 -6.10 10.84
N LEU A 277 -9.64 -5.55 10.74
CA LEU A 277 -10.88 -6.29 10.74
C LEU A 277 -11.49 -6.23 9.35
N HIS A 278 -11.63 -7.38 8.69
CA HIS A 278 -12.27 -7.48 7.39
C HIS A 278 -13.74 -7.81 7.50
N PHE A 279 -14.49 -7.41 6.48
CA PHE A 279 -15.93 -7.60 6.45
C PHE A 279 -16.47 -7.90 5.05
N TRP A 280 -17.68 -8.46 5.01
CA TRP A 280 -18.41 -8.79 3.78
C TRP A 280 -19.92 -8.62 3.98
N ALA A 281 -20.61 -8.05 2.99
CA ALA A 281 -22.06 -8.11 2.92
C ALA A 281 -22.59 -7.83 1.51
N VAL A 282 -23.81 -8.27 1.23
CA VAL A 282 -24.54 -7.94 0.00
C VAL A 282 -25.96 -7.48 0.34
N GLY A 283 -26.35 -6.29 -0.10
CA GLY A 283 -27.59 -5.66 0.35
C GLY A 283 -27.94 -4.37 -0.37
N GLU A 284 -28.89 -3.63 0.20
CA GLU A 284 -29.25 -2.28 -0.25
C GLU A 284 -28.06 -1.33 0.02
N PRO A 285 -27.54 -0.59 -0.99
CA PRO A 285 -26.29 0.16 -0.86
C PRO A 285 -26.26 1.18 0.29
N GLU A 286 -27.35 1.90 0.52
CA GLU A 286 -27.43 2.95 1.54
C GLU A 286 -27.58 2.35 2.94
N ALA A 287 -28.25 1.21 3.09
CA ALA A 287 -28.32 0.45 4.34
C ALA A 287 -26.94 -0.07 4.74
N LEU A 288 -26.20 -0.63 3.79
CA LEU A 288 -24.80 -1.05 4.00
C LEU A 288 -23.93 0.15 4.40
N ALA A 289 -24.08 1.29 3.71
CA ALA A 289 -23.36 2.51 4.04
C ALA A 289 -23.69 3.05 5.44
N ARG A 290 -24.96 3.02 5.86
CA ARG A 290 -25.38 3.38 7.23
C ARG A 290 -24.78 2.44 8.28
N GLY A 291 -24.74 1.14 8.01
CA GLY A 291 -24.11 0.17 8.91
C GLY A 291 -22.61 0.40 9.08
N LEU A 292 -21.90 0.67 7.98
CA LEU A 292 -20.48 1.02 8.02
C LEU A 292 -20.22 2.37 8.69
N ARG A 293 -21.12 3.34 8.55
CA ARG A 293 -21.06 4.60 9.30
C ARG A 293 -21.20 4.37 10.80
N ALA A 294 -22.11 3.49 11.22
CA ALA A 294 -22.26 3.12 12.63
C ALA A 294 -20.96 2.53 13.18
N ALA A 295 -20.35 1.59 12.45
CA ALA A 295 -19.05 1.01 12.80
C ALA A 295 -17.93 2.07 12.85
N LEU A 296 -17.83 2.97 11.86
CA LEU A 296 -16.87 4.07 11.87
C LEU A 296 -17.03 4.99 13.09
N GLY A 297 -18.25 5.14 13.62
CA GLY A 297 -18.54 5.91 14.84
C GLY A 297 -17.83 5.38 16.10
N HIS A 298 -17.35 4.13 16.07
CA HIS A 298 -16.58 3.52 17.15
C HIS A 298 -15.05 3.61 16.95
N THR A 299 -14.59 4.35 15.94
CA THR A 299 -13.17 4.44 15.60
C THR A 299 -12.59 5.84 15.83
N GLY A 300 -11.29 5.93 16.12
CA GLY A 300 -10.50 7.16 16.09
C GLY A 300 -10.21 7.66 14.65
N SER A 301 -11.18 7.59 13.75
CA SER A 301 -11.07 8.08 12.37
C SER A 301 -11.02 9.61 12.32
N ARG A 302 -10.30 10.18 11.35
CA ARG A 302 -10.35 11.63 11.11
C ARG A 302 -11.79 12.04 10.76
N PRO A 303 -12.26 13.18 11.31
CA PRO A 303 -13.45 13.84 10.80
C PRO A 303 -13.26 14.14 9.30
N GLU A 304 -14.37 14.26 8.59
CA GLU A 304 -14.34 14.85 7.25
C GLU A 304 -13.81 16.29 7.36
N GLY A 305 -12.90 16.66 6.45
CA GLY A 305 -12.23 17.96 6.43
C GLY A 305 -13.08 19.06 5.84
#